data_AF-A0A933G526-F1
#
_entry.id   AF-A0A933G526-F1
#
_cell.length_a   1.000
_cell.length_b   1.000
_cell.length_c   1.000
_cell.angle_alpha   90.00
_cell.angle_beta   90.00
_cell.angle_gamma   90.00
#
_symmetry.space_group_name_H-M   'P 1'
#
loop_
_entity.id
_entity.type
_entity.pdbx_description
1 polymer ?
#
loop_
_entity_poly.entity_id
_entity_poly.type
_entity_poly.pdbx_seq_one_letter_code
_entity_poly.pdbx_strand_id
1 'polypeptide(L)'
;TILVPWVVWSGVYAVGLVLHALRHHQPLTASLEWRMLFYGTALHLWFLPFILAANLAAVWLTGLFGRWPLRRVVATAVATGAIVLFVCAWVRIRGPLGPPFLQWLFSIPCIPLGVAVGRAIAMGPHRRPTLVACALLGAAIATVGGVHEPWVLLEWELLRRFGLGVLLVCLAAVPVGRTDPVTNVLIRNTFGIYLVHPLVISLMSQCGLRFDSAWPQALLVYTASLLVAAGLHRTRWAQFV
;
A
#
# COMPACT_ATOMS: atom_id res chain seq x y z
N THR A 1 -0.65 -18.04 3.12
CA THR A 1 -0.61 -17.43 1.78
C THR A 1 -1.52 -16.22 1.75
N ILE A 2 -1.11 -15.07 1.19
CA ILE A 2 -1.91 -13.82 1.19
C ILE A 2 -3.25 -13.93 0.45
N LEU A 3 -3.42 -14.94 -0.41
CA LEU A 3 -4.66 -15.18 -1.15
C LEU A 3 -5.81 -15.68 -0.27
N VAL A 4 -5.53 -16.42 0.81
CA VAL A 4 -6.58 -16.97 1.66
C VAL A 4 -7.34 -15.84 2.38
N PRO A 5 -6.67 -14.89 3.08
CA PRO A 5 -7.32 -13.68 3.57
C PRO A 5 -8.06 -12.90 2.47
N TRP A 6 -7.47 -12.78 1.27
CA TRP A 6 -8.10 -12.05 0.17
C TRP A 6 -9.45 -12.66 -0.24
N VAL A 7 -9.52 -13.98 -0.43
CA VAL A 7 -10.77 -14.68 -0.80
C VAL A 7 -11.82 -14.51 0.30
N VAL A 8 -11.42 -14.74 1.56
CA VAL A 8 -12.33 -14.65 2.71
C VAL A 8 -12.92 -13.24 2.84
N TRP A 9 -12.08 -12.21 2.82
CA TRP A 9 -12.55 -10.83 2.93
C TRP A 9 -13.33 -10.38 1.69
N SER A 10 -12.98 -10.87 0.50
CA SER A 10 -13.82 -10.66 -0.69
C SER A 10 -15.21 -11.28 -0.49
N GLY A 11 -15.32 -12.44 0.16
CA GLY A 11 -16.60 -13.03 0.53
C GLY A 11 -17.38 -12.16 1.52
N VAL A 12 -16.73 -11.71 2.59
CA VAL A 12 -17.34 -10.83 3.62
C VAL A 12 -17.91 -9.55 2.97
N TYR A 13 -17.12 -8.88 2.13
CA TYR A 13 -17.58 -7.68 1.44
C TYR A 13 -18.63 -7.96 0.36
N ALA A 14 -18.56 -9.12 -0.32
CA ALA A 14 -19.59 -9.52 -1.29
C ALA A 14 -20.96 -9.67 -0.60
N VAL A 15 -21.00 -10.31 0.57
CA VAL A 15 -22.23 -10.42 1.37
C VAL A 15 -22.76 -9.03 1.72
N GLY A 16 -21.89 -8.11 2.15
CA GLY A 16 -22.27 -6.72 2.42
C GLY A 16 -22.88 -6.01 1.20
N LEU A 17 -22.28 -6.17 0.02
CA LEU A 17 -22.81 -5.60 -1.23
C LEU A 17 -24.17 -6.19 -1.61
N VAL A 18 -24.32 -7.51 -1.51
CA VAL A 18 -25.59 -8.21 -1.81
C VAL A 18 -26.70 -7.72 -0.88
N LEU A 19 -26.44 -7.67 0.44
CA LEU A 19 -27.42 -7.16 1.40
C LEU A 19 -27.79 -5.70 1.13
N HIS A 20 -26.80 -4.88 0.76
CA HIS A 20 -27.04 -3.48 0.39
C HIS A 20 -27.92 -3.37 -0.86
N ALA A 21 -27.62 -4.12 -1.92
CA ALA A 21 -28.38 -4.11 -3.17
C ALA A 21 -29.83 -4.58 -2.95
N LEU A 22 -30.02 -5.66 -2.19
CA LEU A 22 -31.36 -6.18 -1.84
C LEU A 22 -32.17 -5.14 -1.05
N ARG A 23 -31.56 -4.48 -0.06
CA ARG A 23 -32.21 -3.44 0.75
C ARG A 23 -32.67 -2.22 -0.07
N HIS A 24 -31.96 -1.90 -1.15
CA HIS A 24 -32.26 -0.73 -2.00
C HIS A 24 -32.91 -1.11 -3.33
N HIS A 25 -33.36 -2.36 -3.49
CA HIS A 25 -33.95 -2.89 -4.72
C HIS A 25 -33.10 -2.66 -5.98
N GLN A 26 -31.77 -2.70 -5.83
CA GLN A 26 -30.82 -2.55 -6.93
C GLN A 26 -30.48 -3.93 -7.53
N PRO A 27 -30.26 -4.03 -8.85
CA PRO A 27 -29.81 -5.28 -9.46
C PRO A 27 -28.40 -5.63 -8.98
N LEU A 28 -28.15 -6.92 -8.71
CA LEU A 28 -26.83 -7.39 -8.23
C LEU A 28 -25.69 -7.06 -9.20
N THR A 29 -25.99 -7.01 -10.50
CA THR A 29 -25.03 -6.65 -11.56
C THR A 29 -24.57 -5.19 -11.49
N ALA A 30 -25.29 -4.32 -10.78
CA ALA A 30 -24.83 -2.96 -10.51
C ALA A 30 -23.75 -2.91 -9.42
N SER A 31 -23.69 -3.93 -8.55
CA SER A 31 -22.73 -3.99 -7.44
C SER A 31 -21.62 -5.01 -7.65
N LEU A 32 -21.86 -6.07 -8.44
CA LEU A 32 -20.89 -7.14 -8.71
C LEU A 32 -20.43 -7.08 -10.16
N GLU A 33 -19.14 -6.78 -10.36
CA GLU A 33 -18.52 -6.77 -11.68
C GLU A 33 -17.42 -7.85 -11.79
N TRP A 34 -17.21 -8.40 -12.98
CA TRP A 34 -16.21 -9.44 -13.22
C TRP A 34 -14.79 -9.00 -12.88
N ARG A 35 -14.50 -7.69 -12.95
CA ARG A 35 -13.18 -7.12 -12.62
C ARG A 35 -12.83 -7.28 -11.14
N MET A 36 -13.82 -7.51 -10.26
CA MET A 36 -13.61 -7.81 -8.84
C MET A 36 -12.74 -9.05 -8.61
N LEU A 37 -12.58 -9.92 -9.62
CA LEU A 37 -11.61 -11.02 -9.56
C LEU A 37 -10.17 -10.53 -9.39
N PHE A 38 -9.85 -9.30 -9.82
CA PHE A 38 -8.51 -8.72 -9.71
C PHE A 38 -8.33 -7.83 -8.48
N TYR A 39 -9.40 -7.50 -7.76
CA TYR A 39 -9.29 -6.56 -6.65
C TYR A 39 -10.19 -6.82 -5.45
N GLY A 40 -10.96 -7.90 -5.46
CA GLY A 40 -11.97 -8.19 -4.47
C GLY A 40 -13.23 -7.34 -4.65
N THR A 41 -14.21 -7.57 -3.77
CA THR A 41 -15.50 -6.86 -3.75
C THR A 41 -15.48 -5.56 -2.95
N ALA A 42 -14.35 -5.22 -2.34
CA ALA A 42 -14.09 -3.90 -1.80
C ALA A 42 -12.85 -3.35 -2.48
N LEU A 43 -12.90 -2.07 -2.89
CA LEU A 43 -11.79 -1.42 -3.60
C LEU A 43 -10.46 -1.68 -2.89
N HIS A 44 -10.41 -1.50 -1.56
CA HIS A 44 -9.21 -1.70 -0.76
C HIS A 44 -8.56 -3.08 -0.94
N LEU A 45 -9.27 -4.14 -1.30
CA LEU A 45 -8.64 -5.45 -1.49
C LEU A 45 -7.72 -5.56 -2.71
N TRP A 46 -7.65 -4.52 -3.57
CA TRP A 46 -6.78 -4.47 -4.75
C TRP A 46 -5.30 -4.75 -4.46
N PHE A 47 -4.84 -4.40 -3.25
CA PHE A 47 -3.44 -4.50 -2.88
C PHE A 47 -2.94 -5.93 -2.78
N LEU A 48 -3.77 -6.91 -2.39
CA LEU A 48 -3.33 -8.28 -2.15
C LEU A 48 -2.93 -9.02 -3.45
N PRO A 49 -3.70 -9.00 -4.53
CA PRO A 49 -3.25 -9.55 -5.82
C PRO A 49 -2.08 -8.74 -6.38
N PHE A 50 -2.07 -7.42 -6.19
CA PHE A 50 -0.93 -6.60 -6.59
C PHE A 50 0.36 -6.98 -5.86
N ILE A 51 0.34 -7.11 -4.53
CA ILE A 51 1.54 -7.42 -3.74
C ILE A 51 2.02 -8.85 -4.00
N LEU A 52 1.12 -9.78 -4.34
CA LEU A 52 1.50 -11.10 -4.86
C LEU A 52 2.33 -10.96 -6.14
N ALA A 53 1.80 -10.25 -7.15
CA ALA A 53 2.47 -10.04 -8.42
C ALA A 53 3.79 -9.28 -8.24
N ALA A 54 3.80 -8.24 -7.40
CA ALA A 54 4.99 -7.46 -7.06
C ALA A 54 6.06 -8.31 -6.38
N ASN A 55 5.70 -9.19 -5.46
CA ASN A 55 6.65 -10.10 -4.81
C ASN A 55 7.22 -11.11 -5.80
N LEU A 56 6.39 -11.69 -6.68
CA LEU A 56 6.87 -12.57 -7.76
C LEU A 56 7.86 -11.84 -8.68
N ALA A 57 7.53 -10.60 -9.07
CA ALA A 57 8.43 -9.74 -9.83
C ALA A 57 9.74 -9.45 -9.07
N ALA A 58 9.68 -9.14 -7.77
CA ALA A 58 10.86 -8.88 -6.95
C ALA A 58 11.76 -10.12 -6.79
N VAL A 59 11.18 -11.31 -6.66
CA VAL A 59 11.91 -12.59 -6.64
C VAL A 59 12.58 -12.85 -7.99
N TRP A 60 11.85 -12.64 -9.09
CA TRP A 60 12.40 -12.79 -10.43
C TRP A 60 13.56 -11.80 -10.70
N LEU A 61 13.38 -10.52 -10.39
CA LEU A 61 14.42 -9.49 -10.50
C LEU A 61 15.63 -9.83 -9.62
N THR A 62 15.40 -10.34 -8.41
CA THR A 62 16.46 -10.81 -7.51
C THR A 62 17.29 -11.93 -8.15
N GLY A 63 16.64 -12.88 -8.84
CA GLY A 63 17.33 -13.94 -9.57
C GLY A 63 18.23 -13.40 -10.69
N LEU A 64 17.72 -12.42 -11.46
CA LEU A 64 18.48 -11.79 -12.54
C LEU A 64 19.74 -11.07 -12.05
N PHE A 65 19.64 -10.39 -10.91
CA PHE A 65 20.75 -9.61 -10.34
C PHE A 65 21.57 -10.35 -9.29
N GLY A 66 21.40 -11.67 -9.14
CA GLY A 66 22.01 -12.44 -8.06
C GLY A 66 23.55 -12.37 -8.01
N ARG A 67 24.21 -12.12 -9.15
CA ARG A 67 25.67 -11.98 -9.25
C ARG A 67 26.17 -10.54 -9.14
N TRP A 68 25.27 -9.56 -9.09
CA TRP A 68 25.65 -8.15 -9.10
C TRP A 68 26.02 -7.70 -7.68
N PRO A 69 26.99 -6.78 -7.53
CA PRO A 69 27.27 -6.20 -6.22
C PRO A 69 26.05 -5.39 -5.74
N LEU A 70 25.68 -5.54 -4.46
CA LEU A 70 24.48 -4.94 -3.87
C LEU A 70 24.32 -3.45 -4.19
N ARG A 71 25.43 -2.69 -4.19
CA ARG A 71 25.40 -1.25 -4.51
C ARG A 71 24.91 -0.96 -5.93
N ARG A 72 25.29 -1.79 -6.91
CA ARG A 72 24.79 -1.65 -8.30
C ARG A 72 23.31 -2.02 -8.37
N VAL A 73 22.88 -3.06 -7.65
CA VAL A 73 21.45 -3.42 -7.59
C VAL A 73 20.63 -2.29 -6.98
N VAL A 74 21.08 -1.68 -5.88
CA VAL A 74 20.40 -0.53 -5.28
C VAL A 74 20.37 0.65 -6.26
N ALA A 75 21.50 1.03 -6.85
CA ALA A 75 21.56 2.18 -7.76
C ALA A 75 20.65 2.00 -8.99
N THR A 76 20.65 0.81 -9.60
CA THR A 76 19.77 0.50 -10.72
C THR A 76 18.31 0.49 -10.32
N ALA A 77 17.96 -0.14 -9.19
CA ALA A 77 16.59 -0.18 -8.69
C ALA A 77 16.07 1.22 -8.32
N VAL A 78 16.92 2.09 -7.75
CA VAL A 78 16.58 3.50 -7.49
C VAL A 78 16.32 4.26 -8.79
N ALA A 79 17.22 4.16 -9.77
CA ALA A 79 17.06 4.83 -11.05
C ALA A 79 15.81 4.37 -11.80
N THR A 80 15.58 3.05 -11.87
CA THR A 80 14.36 2.47 -12.45
C THR A 80 13.12 2.94 -11.68
N GLY A 81 13.14 2.96 -10.36
CA GLY A 81 12.01 3.41 -9.55
C GLY A 81 11.66 4.88 -9.76
N ALA A 82 12.67 5.75 -9.86
CA ALA A 82 12.45 7.16 -10.20
C ALA A 82 11.83 7.30 -11.60
N ILE A 83 12.39 6.62 -12.61
CA ILE A 83 11.84 6.66 -13.98
C ILE A 83 10.39 6.17 -14.02
N VAL A 84 10.11 5.02 -13.40
CA VAL A 84 8.76 4.43 -13.35
C VAL A 84 7.80 5.37 -12.61
N LEU A 85 8.23 6.03 -11.54
CA LEU A 85 7.42 7.02 -10.83
C LEU A 85 7.04 8.21 -11.72
N PHE A 86 7.99 8.79 -12.45
CA PHE A 86 7.71 9.88 -13.39
C PHE A 86 6.78 9.44 -14.52
N VAL A 87 6.98 8.24 -15.07
CA VAL A 87 6.09 7.67 -16.09
C VAL A 87 4.67 7.49 -15.52
N CYS A 88 4.53 6.95 -14.31
CA CYS A 88 3.21 6.79 -13.67
C CYS A 88 2.53 8.13 -13.41
N ALA A 89 3.27 9.16 -12.96
CA ALA A 89 2.77 10.51 -12.76
C ALA A 89 2.28 11.14 -14.08
N TRP A 90 2.98 10.88 -15.18
CA TRP A 90 2.65 11.36 -16.51
C TRP A 90 1.46 10.62 -17.15
N VAL A 91 1.34 9.30 -16.94
CA VAL A 91 0.22 8.50 -17.45
C VAL A 91 -1.08 8.84 -16.72
N ARG A 92 -1.01 9.04 -15.39
CA ARG A 92 -2.19 9.21 -14.54
C ARG A 92 -3.07 10.41 -14.90
N ILE A 93 -2.48 11.47 -15.43
CA ILE A 93 -3.21 12.67 -15.86
C ILE A 93 -3.84 12.55 -17.26
N ARG A 94 -3.50 11.51 -18.05
CA ARG A 94 -3.88 11.39 -19.46
C ARG A 94 -5.09 10.51 -19.74
N GLY A 95 -5.59 9.77 -18.76
CA GLY A 95 -6.76 8.93 -19.01
C GLY A 95 -7.37 8.35 -17.76
N PRO A 96 -8.70 8.17 -17.75
CA PRO A 96 -9.39 7.50 -16.66
C PRO A 96 -9.06 6.01 -16.72
N LEU A 97 -8.14 5.57 -15.86
CA LEU A 97 -8.01 4.16 -15.55
C LEU A 97 -9.09 3.80 -14.53
N GLY A 98 -9.96 2.85 -14.88
CA GLY A 98 -10.91 2.28 -13.93
C GLY A 98 -10.19 1.45 -12.84
N PRO A 99 -10.85 1.21 -11.70
CA PRO A 99 -10.37 0.22 -10.74
C PRO A 99 -10.17 -1.17 -11.36
N PRO A 100 -9.14 -1.94 -10.95
CA PRO A 100 -8.08 -1.60 -10.00
C PRO A 100 -6.83 -1.02 -10.66
N PHE A 101 -6.87 -0.80 -11.97
CA PHE A 101 -5.68 -0.50 -12.78
C PHE A 101 -5.05 0.83 -12.40
N LEU A 102 -5.85 1.81 -11.97
CA LEU A 102 -5.35 3.07 -11.44
C LEU A 102 -4.51 2.86 -10.18
N GLN A 103 -4.98 2.01 -9.27
CA GLN A 103 -4.30 1.70 -8.02
C GLN A 103 -3.03 0.87 -8.26
N TRP A 104 -3.07 -0.03 -9.23
CA TRP A 104 -1.90 -0.81 -9.64
C TRP A 104 -0.85 0.10 -10.25
N LEU A 105 -1.23 0.97 -11.20
CA LEU A 105 -0.34 1.96 -11.81
C LEU A 105 0.32 2.83 -10.72
N PHE A 106 -0.46 3.33 -9.77
CA PHE A 106 0.05 4.09 -8.63
C PHE A 106 1.13 3.34 -7.84
N SER A 107 1.08 2.01 -7.82
CA SER A 107 1.89 1.18 -6.93
C SER A 107 3.10 0.54 -7.61
N ILE A 108 3.17 0.52 -8.95
CA ILE A 108 4.31 -0.03 -9.69
C ILE A 108 5.65 0.56 -9.23
N PRO A 109 5.80 1.88 -8.98
CA PRO A 109 7.09 2.43 -8.56
C PRO A 109 7.57 1.86 -7.21
N CYS A 110 6.66 1.36 -6.36
CA CYS A 110 7.02 0.71 -5.10
C CYS A 110 7.86 -0.56 -5.29
N ILE A 111 7.77 -1.23 -6.44
CA ILE A 111 8.51 -2.48 -6.69
C ILE A 111 10.02 -2.22 -6.75
N PRO A 112 10.55 -1.44 -7.72
CA PRO A 112 11.98 -1.16 -7.77
C PRO A 112 12.46 -0.33 -6.56
N LEU A 113 11.67 0.61 -6.04
CA LEU A 113 12.04 1.37 -4.84
C LEU A 113 12.10 0.47 -3.59
N GLY A 114 11.16 -0.45 -3.43
CA GLY A 114 11.18 -1.44 -2.36
C GLY A 114 12.36 -2.40 -2.46
N VAL A 115 12.72 -2.83 -3.67
CA VAL A 115 13.95 -3.62 -3.91
C VAL A 115 15.19 -2.82 -3.51
N ALA A 116 15.28 -1.53 -3.88
CA ALA A 116 16.39 -0.68 -3.50
C ALA A 116 16.55 -0.58 -1.97
N VAL A 117 15.47 -0.28 -1.25
CA VAL A 117 15.48 -0.19 0.22
C VAL A 117 15.83 -1.54 0.85
N GLY A 118 15.18 -2.63 0.43
CA GLY A 118 15.44 -3.96 0.96
C GLY A 118 16.89 -4.41 0.75
N ARG A 119 17.47 -4.12 -0.42
CA ARG A 119 18.88 -4.41 -0.72
C ARG A 119 19.84 -3.51 0.04
N ALA A 120 19.49 -2.24 0.28
CA ALA A 120 20.26 -1.36 1.15
C ALA A 120 20.28 -1.91 2.59
N ILE A 121 19.15 -2.34 3.13
CA ILE A 121 19.06 -2.97 4.46
C ILE A 121 19.93 -4.22 4.55
N ALA A 122 19.93 -5.05 3.49
CA ALA A 122 20.72 -6.28 3.41
C ALA A 122 22.25 -6.05 3.39
N MET A 123 22.73 -4.81 3.23
CA MET A 123 24.17 -4.48 3.32
C MET A 123 24.73 -4.55 4.76
N GLY A 124 23.88 -4.80 5.76
CA GLY A 124 24.33 -4.97 7.15
C GLY A 124 24.96 -3.69 7.72
N PRO A 125 26.15 -3.74 8.34
CA PRO A 125 26.80 -2.57 8.95
C PRO A 125 27.06 -1.40 7.98
N HIS A 126 27.20 -1.68 6.69
CA HIS A 126 27.52 -0.67 5.68
C HIS A 126 26.29 -0.02 5.03
N ARG A 127 25.07 -0.29 5.54
CA ARG A 127 23.82 0.20 4.95
C ARG A 127 23.58 1.70 5.08
N ARG A 128 24.12 2.33 6.14
CA ARG A 128 23.76 3.71 6.52
C ARG A 128 23.98 4.73 5.40
N PRO A 129 25.14 4.79 4.72
CA PRO A 129 25.34 5.74 3.63
C PRO A 129 24.34 5.55 2.48
N THR A 130 24.02 4.29 2.15
CA THR A 130 23.09 3.96 1.08
C THR A 130 21.65 4.33 1.43
N LEU A 131 21.21 4.06 2.66
CA LEU A 131 19.88 4.47 3.14
C LEU A 131 19.75 5.99 3.22
N VAL A 132 20.79 6.70 3.69
CA VAL A 132 20.81 8.17 3.70
C VAL A 132 20.74 8.73 2.28
N ALA A 133 21.49 8.17 1.33
CA ALA A 133 21.40 8.57 -0.07
C ALA A 133 20.00 8.35 -0.67
N CYS A 134 19.35 7.22 -0.36
CA CYS A 134 17.97 6.96 -0.78
C CYS A 134 16.98 7.94 -0.12
N ALA A 135 17.19 8.27 1.16
CA ALA A 135 16.38 9.25 1.87
C ALA A 135 16.50 10.65 1.25
N LEU A 136 17.72 11.09 0.92
CA LEU A 136 17.99 12.36 0.25
C LEU A 136 17.32 12.41 -1.13
N LEU A 137 17.35 11.31 -1.89
CA LEU A 137 16.60 11.23 -3.14
C LEU A 137 15.09 11.33 -2.90
N GLY A 138 14.55 10.64 -1.89
CA GLY A 138 13.15 10.76 -1.50
C GLY A 138 12.76 12.20 -1.18
N ALA A 139 13.60 12.91 -0.41
CA ALA A 139 13.43 14.33 -0.14
C ALA A 139 13.46 15.17 -1.42
N ALA A 140 14.40 14.93 -2.33
CA ALA A 140 14.47 15.63 -3.61
C ALA A 140 13.21 15.41 -4.47
N ILE A 141 12.72 14.17 -4.57
CA ILE A 141 11.46 13.85 -5.27
C ILE A 141 10.28 14.56 -4.60
N ALA A 142 10.23 14.59 -3.26
CA ALA A 142 9.17 15.27 -2.53
C ALA A 142 9.17 16.78 -2.78
N THR A 143 10.35 17.39 -2.78
CA THR A 143 10.52 18.81 -3.11
C THR A 143 10.07 19.11 -4.53
N VAL A 144 10.49 18.30 -5.52
CA VAL A 144 10.02 18.43 -6.92
C VAL A 144 8.50 18.29 -7.00
N GLY A 145 7.91 17.33 -6.27
CA GLY A 145 6.45 17.17 -6.17
C GLY A 145 5.73 18.34 -5.49
N GLY A 146 6.45 19.18 -4.73
CA GLY A 146 5.92 20.39 -4.10
C GLY A 146 6.00 21.64 -4.99
N VAL A 147 6.88 21.65 -5.98
CA VAL A 147 6.98 22.73 -6.98
C VAL A 147 5.91 22.48 -8.03
N HIS A 148 4.68 22.95 -7.76
CA HIS A 148 3.56 22.81 -8.68
C HIS A 148 3.74 23.76 -9.88
N GLU A 149 4.22 23.24 -11.01
CA GLU A 149 4.31 24.00 -12.25
C GLU A 149 3.13 23.70 -13.19
N PRO A 150 2.29 24.70 -13.54
CA PRO A 150 1.09 24.48 -14.36
C PRO A 150 1.38 23.92 -15.77
N TRP A 151 2.55 24.21 -16.34
CA TRP A 151 2.92 23.79 -17.69
C TRP A 151 3.49 22.37 -17.77
N VAL A 152 3.88 21.77 -16.64
CA VAL A 152 4.37 20.40 -16.63
C VAL A 152 3.21 19.47 -16.32
N LEU A 153 2.87 18.66 -17.31
CA LEU A 153 1.80 17.67 -17.25
C LEU A 153 2.24 16.45 -16.42
N LEU A 154 2.23 16.59 -15.09
CA LEU A 154 2.52 15.54 -14.11
C LEU A 154 1.51 15.53 -12.96
N GLU A 155 1.24 14.34 -12.41
CA GLU A 155 0.60 14.20 -11.11
C GLU A 155 1.64 14.49 -10.01
N TRP A 156 1.72 15.75 -9.60
CA TRP A 156 2.67 16.24 -8.60
C TRP A 156 2.51 15.64 -7.20
N GLU A 157 1.26 15.35 -6.84
CA GLU A 157 0.89 14.81 -5.54
C GLU A 157 1.42 13.38 -5.34
N LEU A 158 1.49 12.60 -6.42
CA LEU A 158 2.07 11.28 -6.50
C LEU A 158 3.56 11.35 -6.20
N LEU A 159 4.28 12.27 -6.87
CA LEU A 159 5.70 12.50 -6.61
C LEU A 159 5.93 12.86 -5.14
N ARG A 160 5.14 13.81 -4.61
CA ARG A 160 5.22 14.24 -3.20
C ARG A 160 5.03 13.06 -2.23
N ARG A 161 3.98 12.26 -2.43
CA ARG A 161 3.68 11.09 -1.57
C ARG A 161 4.77 10.03 -1.64
N PHE A 162 5.27 9.72 -2.83
CA PHE A 162 6.35 8.74 -3.00
C PHE A 162 7.68 9.23 -2.42
N GLY A 163 8.03 10.49 -2.66
CA GLY A 163 9.23 11.10 -2.10
C GLY A 163 9.23 11.07 -0.57
N LEU A 164 8.11 11.48 0.04
CA LEU A 164 7.93 11.38 1.50
C LEU A 164 7.97 9.94 1.99
N GLY A 165 7.33 9.00 1.28
CA GLY A 165 7.36 7.58 1.62
C GLY A 165 8.79 7.00 1.63
N VAL A 166 9.56 7.24 0.56
CA VAL A 166 10.96 6.80 0.46
C VAL A 166 11.82 7.43 1.55
N LEU A 167 11.67 8.74 1.77
CA LEU A 167 12.36 9.47 2.84
C LEU A 167 12.10 8.83 4.21
N LEU A 168 10.84 8.68 4.59
CA LEU A 168 10.45 8.16 5.91
C LEU A 168 10.87 6.71 6.10
N VAL A 169 10.67 5.85 5.11
CA VAL A 169 11.06 4.43 5.18
C VAL A 169 12.58 4.30 5.30
N CYS A 170 13.36 5.05 4.52
CA CYS A 170 14.81 5.00 4.60
C CYS A 170 15.33 5.51 5.94
N LEU A 171 14.78 6.62 6.45
CA LEU A 171 15.13 7.15 7.77
C LEU A 171 14.78 6.18 8.90
N ALA A 172 13.61 5.54 8.83
CA ALA A 172 13.20 4.51 9.80
C ALA A 172 14.10 3.26 9.74
N ALA A 173 14.68 2.95 8.58
CA ALA A 173 15.59 1.81 8.39
C ALA A 173 17.05 2.10 8.83
N VAL A 174 17.42 3.36 9.03
CA VAL A 174 18.76 3.75 9.52
C VAL A 174 19.04 3.21 10.92
N PRO A 175 18.21 3.50 11.95
CA PRO A 175 18.44 2.95 13.28
C PRO A 175 18.27 1.43 13.25
N VAL A 176 19.34 0.71 13.59
CA VAL A 176 19.25 -0.73 13.89
C VAL A 176 18.66 -0.83 15.29
N GLY A 177 17.39 -1.22 15.42
CA GLY A 177 16.73 -1.36 16.72
C GLY A 177 15.94 -2.65 16.83
N ARG A 178 15.83 -3.17 18.06
CA ARG A 178 14.74 -4.08 18.40
C ARG A 178 13.45 -3.28 18.29
N THR A 179 12.45 -3.83 17.62
CA THR A 179 11.09 -3.30 17.67
C THR A 179 10.62 -3.36 19.12
N ASP A 180 10.15 -2.24 19.64
CA ASP A 180 9.58 -2.17 20.99
C ASP A 180 8.25 -2.97 21.04
N PRO A 181 7.74 -3.30 22.25
CA PRO A 181 6.52 -4.10 22.39
C PRO A 181 5.30 -3.48 21.69
N VAL A 182 5.16 -2.15 21.70
CA VAL A 182 4.03 -1.46 21.07
C VAL A 182 4.13 -1.60 19.55
N THR A 183 5.31 -1.29 18.98
CA THR A 183 5.55 -1.47 17.55
C THR A 183 5.31 -2.92 17.10
N ASN A 184 5.70 -3.92 17.90
CA ASN A 184 5.42 -5.32 17.59
C ASN A 184 3.92 -5.64 17.56
N VAL A 185 3.14 -5.10 18.51
CA VAL A 185 1.68 -5.24 18.51
C VAL A 185 1.10 -4.60 17.25
N LEU A 186 1.53 -3.40 16.90
CA LEU A 186 1.03 -2.70 15.71
C LEU A 186 1.39 -3.48 14.43
N ILE A 187 2.65 -3.87 14.24
CA ILE A 187 3.11 -4.65 13.08
C ILE A 187 2.29 -5.93 12.92
N ARG A 188 2.06 -6.66 14.02
CA ARG A 188 1.28 -7.90 14.00
C ARG A 188 -0.16 -7.68 13.53
N ASN A 189 -0.75 -6.52 13.86
CA ASN A 189 -2.15 -6.21 13.53
C ASN A 189 -2.32 -5.36 12.27
N THR A 190 -1.25 -4.83 11.66
CA THR A 190 -1.35 -3.91 10.52
C THR A 190 -2.15 -4.51 9.36
N PHE A 191 -1.96 -5.80 9.06
CA PHE A 191 -2.70 -6.47 7.99
C PHE A 191 -4.18 -6.67 8.34
N GLY A 192 -4.51 -7.09 9.57
CA GLY A 192 -5.88 -7.14 10.06
C GLY A 192 -6.58 -5.77 10.05
N ILE A 193 -5.91 -4.71 10.51
CA ILE A 193 -6.43 -3.32 10.46
C ILE A 193 -6.73 -2.93 9.02
N TYR A 194 -5.80 -3.23 8.12
CA TYR A 194 -5.97 -2.98 6.69
C TYR A 194 -7.20 -3.71 6.13
N LEU A 195 -7.46 -4.93 6.55
CA LEU A 195 -8.61 -5.70 6.07
C LEU A 195 -9.93 -5.23 6.67
N VAL A 196 -9.94 -4.82 7.94
CA VAL A 196 -11.16 -4.53 8.71
C VAL A 196 -11.64 -3.07 8.58
N HIS A 197 -10.74 -2.11 8.37
CA HIS A 197 -11.11 -0.69 8.43
C HIS A 197 -12.25 -0.26 7.47
N PRO A 198 -12.43 -0.81 6.26
CA PRO A 198 -13.57 -0.45 5.41
C PRO A 198 -14.91 -0.87 6.03
N LEU A 199 -14.95 -2.02 6.72
CA LEU A 199 -16.12 -2.46 7.47
C LEU A 199 -16.44 -1.51 8.62
N VAL A 200 -15.43 -1.10 9.39
CA VAL A 200 -15.58 -0.13 10.49
C VAL A 200 -16.11 1.20 9.97
N ILE A 201 -15.55 1.71 8.87
CA ILE A 201 -16.05 2.94 8.22
C ILE A 201 -17.51 2.80 7.80
N SER A 202 -17.88 1.67 7.19
CA SER A 202 -19.26 1.40 6.77
C SER A 202 -20.22 1.38 7.96
N LEU A 203 -19.86 0.69 9.05
CA LEU A 203 -20.66 0.62 10.27
C LEU A 203 -20.81 2.01 10.93
N MET A 204 -19.72 2.77 11.04
CA MET A 204 -19.77 4.14 11.58
C MET A 204 -20.71 5.03 10.77
N SER A 205 -20.64 4.95 9.43
CA SER A 205 -21.52 5.70 8.53
C SER A 205 -23.00 5.31 8.73
N GLN A 206 -23.29 4.02 8.90
CA GLN A 206 -24.65 3.52 9.17
C GLN A 206 -25.17 3.95 10.54
N CYS A 207 -24.29 4.10 11.54
CA CYS A 207 -24.64 4.62 12.87
C CYS A 207 -24.75 6.16 12.91
N GLY A 208 -24.53 6.86 11.78
CA GLY A 208 -24.57 8.33 11.73
C GLY A 208 -23.38 9.01 12.43
N LEU A 209 -22.30 8.28 12.72
CA LEU A 209 -21.09 8.84 13.30
C LEU A 209 -20.30 9.60 12.23
N ARG A 210 -20.42 10.93 12.24
CA ARG A 210 -19.69 11.85 11.36
C ARG A 210 -18.86 12.80 12.21
N PHE A 211 -17.66 13.08 11.74
CA PHE A 211 -16.74 14.02 12.37
C PHE A 211 -16.40 15.12 11.37
N ASP A 212 -16.33 16.37 11.84
CA ASP A 212 -15.95 17.51 11.00
C ASP A 212 -14.45 17.48 10.63
N SER A 213 -13.65 16.79 11.45
CA SER A 213 -12.21 16.62 11.25
C SER A 213 -11.87 15.18 10.90
N ALA A 214 -10.93 15.01 9.97
CA ALA A 214 -10.41 13.70 9.57
C ALA A 214 -9.65 13.00 10.70
N TRP A 215 -9.07 13.75 11.65
CA TRP A 215 -8.22 13.19 12.70
C TRP A 215 -8.98 12.34 13.72
N PRO A 216 -10.07 12.83 14.36
CA PRO A 216 -10.89 12.01 15.24
C PRO A 216 -11.44 10.77 14.54
N GLN A 217 -11.90 10.93 13.28
CA GLN A 217 -12.40 9.82 12.48
C GLN A 217 -11.30 8.77 12.24
N ALA A 218 -10.11 9.19 11.82
CA ALA A 218 -8.99 8.30 11.57
C ALA A 218 -8.56 7.56 12.85
N LEU A 219 -8.48 8.27 13.98
CA LEU A 219 -8.13 7.67 15.27
C LEU A 219 -9.17 6.63 15.72
N LEU A 220 -10.46 6.94 15.57
CA LEU A 220 -11.54 6.01 15.92
C LEU A 220 -11.54 4.79 15.00
N VAL A 221 -11.46 4.97 13.68
CA VAL A 221 -11.40 3.88 12.70
C VAL A 221 -10.20 3.00 12.97
N TYR A 222 -9.02 3.59 13.19
CA TYR A 222 -7.80 2.85 13.47
C TYR A 222 -7.91 2.04 14.77
N THR A 223 -8.38 2.68 15.84
CA THR A 223 -8.51 2.03 17.17
C THR A 223 -9.52 0.89 17.12
N ALA A 224 -10.70 1.11 16.54
CA ALA A 224 -11.72 0.08 16.39
C ALA A 224 -11.22 -1.09 15.51
N SER A 225 -10.54 -0.79 14.40
CA SER A 225 -9.96 -1.81 13.52
C SER A 225 -8.87 -2.62 14.23
N LEU A 226 -8.03 -1.96 15.05
CA LEU A 226 -7.00 -2.61 15.86
C LEU A 226 -7.63 -3.56 16.89
N LEU A 227 -8.70 -3.13 17.58
CA LEU A 227 -9.40 -3.98 18.55
C LEU A 227 -10.02 -5.22 17.89
N VAL A 228 -10.66 -5.05 16.72
CA VAL A 228 -11.22 -6.16 15.95
C VAL A 228 -10.11 -7.10 15.47
N ALA A 229 -9.04 -6.56 14.88
CA ALA A 229 -7.90 -7.37 14.41
C ALA A 229 -7.25 -8.16 15.56
N ALA A 230 -7.02 -7.50 16.70
CA ALA A 230 -6.45 -8.13 17.89
C ALA A 230 -7.37 -9.22 18.46
N GLY A 231 -8.68 -8.99 18.44
CA GLY A 231 -9.69 -9.99 18.79
C GLY A 231 -9.65 -11.20 17.87
N LEU A 232 -9.63 -10.97 16.54
CA LEU A 232 -9.58 -12.04 15.54
C LEU A 232 -8.31 -12.90 15.68
N HIS A 233 -7.15 -12.30 15.99
CA HIS A 233 -5.91 -13.04 16.25
C HIS A 233 -5.97 -13.98 17.47
N ARG A 234 -6.94 -13.81 18.37
CA ARG A 234 -7.15 -14.72 19.51
C ARG A 234 -8.14 -15.85 19.22
N THR A 235 -8.65 -15.93 17.99
CA THR A 235 -9.63 -16.93 17.56
C THR A 235 -9.08 -17.81 16.43
N ARG A 236 -9.88 -18.77 15.96
CA ARG A 236 -9.57 -19.56 14.76
C ARG A 236 -9.49 -18.71 13.48
N TRP A 237 -9.93 -17.45 13.52
CA TRP A 237 -9.84 -16.52 12.40
C TRP A 237 -8.48 -15.84 12.24
N ALA A 238 -7.52 -16.11 13.14
CA ALA A 238 -6.18 -15.52 13.09
C ALA A 238 -5.43 -15.73 11.77
N GLN A 239 -5.77 -16.77 11.00
CA GLN A 239 -5.17 -17.06 9.69
C GLN A 239 -5.70 -16.16 8.54
N PHE A 240 -6.77 -15.40 8.81
CA PHE A 240 -7.44 -14.53 7.83
C PHE A 240 -7.18 -13.04 8.06
N VAL A 241 -6.34 -12.69 9.05
CA VAL A 241 -5.99 -11.32 9.45
C VAL A 241 -4.49 -11.16 9.71
#